data_AF-A0AAE1DG40-F1
#
_entry.id   AF-A0AAE1DG40-F1
#
_cell.length_a   1.000
_cell.length_b   1.000
_cell.length_c   1.000
_cell.angle_alpha   90.00
_cell.angle_beta   90.00
_cell.angle_gamma   90.00
#
_symmetry.space_group_name_H-M   'P 1'
#
loop_
_entity.id
_entity.type
_entity.pdbx_description
1 polymer ?
#
loop_
_entity_poly.entity_id
_entity_poly.type
_entity_poly.pdbx_seq_one_letter_code
_entity_poly.pdbx_strand_id
1 'polypeptide(L)'
;MVARVALHNMRQDRDEPIRTFGARLAGQAGVCKFTIKCSLDTCGCEVNYTEAIVRDALIRGVADPDIQLDLLSHKKQDMSLEDVLQFVEAKEAGKRSAFRLLDTHTRLTPHQTWSTPQAAGTRGINVFLLKSTKKDYAHTAVRRAMVNVP
;
A
#
# COMPACT_ATOMS: atom_id res chain seq x y z
N MET A 1 8.90 -27.81 18.24
CA MET A 1 7.59 -27.17 17.97
C MET A 1 7.57 -25.68 18.25
N VAL A 2 8.07 -25.20 19.40
CA VAL A 2 8.05 -23.75 19.77
C VAL A 2 8.62 -22.84 18.68
N ALA A 3 9.79 -23.16 18.11
CA ALA A 3 10.42 -22.34 17.06
C ALA A 3 9.57 -22.20 15.79
N ARG A 4 8.85 -23.28 15.41
CA ARG A 4 7.96 -23.27 14.23
C ARG A 4 6.71 -22.42 14.49
N VAL A 5 6.12 -22.52 15.67
CA VAL A 5 4.99 -21.67 16.08
C VAL A 5 5.39 -20.20 16.11
N ALA A 6 6.62 -19.90 16.55
CA ALA A 6 7.16 -18.55 16.56
C ALA A 6 7.48 -18.01 15.16
N LEU A 7 7.76 -18.86 14.16
CA LEU A 7 7.98 -18.45 12.76
C LEU A 7 6.68 -18.10 12.03
N HIS A 8 5.67 -18.95 12.20
CA HIS A 8 4.28 -18.48 12.05
C HIS A 8 4.06 -17.40 13.14
N ASN A 9 2.99 -16.63 13.33
CA ASN A 9 2.93 -15.53 14.33
C ASN A 9 3.91 -14.34 14.15
N MET A 10 5.11 -14.47 13.57
CA MET A 10 5.94 -13.32 13.20
C MET A 10 5.19 -12.42 12.21
N ARG A 11 5.27 -11.12 12.44
CA ARG A 11 4.72 -10.08 11.57
C ARG A 11 5.76 -9.00 11.32
N GLN A 12 5.63 -8.31 10.20
CA GLN A 12 6.41 -7.13 9.87
C GLN A 12 6.01 -5.99 10.81
N ASP A 13 7.01 -5.29 11.35
CA ASP A 13 6.76 -4.10 12.17
C ASP A 13 6.39 -2.87 11.32
N ARG A 14 5.76 -1.85 11.91
CA ARG A 14 5.19 -0.70 11.17
C ARG A 14 6.19 0.05 10.28
N ASP A 15 7.44 0.15 10.70
CA ASP A 15 8.50 0.88 9.99
C ASP A 15 9.63 -0.05 9.52
N GLU A 16 9.41 -1.37 9.57
CA GLU A 16 10.38 -2.36 9.12
C GLU A 16 10.23 -2.58 7.61
N PRO A 17 11.29 -2.42 6.79
CA PRO A 17 11.23 -2.73 5.37
C PRO A 17 11.11 -4.25 5.17
N ILE A 18 10.43 -4.66 4.09
CA ILE A 18 10.16 -6.08 3.84
C ILE A 18 11.43 -6.97 3.83
N ARG A 19 12.57 -6.42 3.38
CA ARG A 19 13.86 -7.13 3.35
C ARG A 19 14.37 -7.48 4.75
N THR A 20 14.23 -6.57 5.71
CA THR A 20 14.61 -6.83 7.10
C THR A 20 13.69 -7.89 7.70
N PHE A 21 12.38 -7.78 7.47
CA PHE A 21 11.42 -8.79 7.92
C PHE A 21 11.73 -10.18 7.36
N GLY A 22 12.03 -10.27 6.06
CA GLY A 22 12.44 -11.50 5.38
C GLY A 22 13.73 -12.10 5.98
N ALA A 23 14.71 -11.27 6.32
CA ALA A 23 15.94 -11.72 6.99
C ALA A 23 15.65 -12.32 8.39
N ARG A 24 14.74 -11.72 9.17
CA ARG A 24 14.32 -12.30 10.47
C ARG A 24 13.63 -13.65 10.28
N LEU A 25 12.72 -13.75 9.32
CA LEU A 25 12.04 -15.01 9.02
C LEU A 25 13.05 -16.09 8.61
N ALA A 26 14.03 -15.76 7.77
CA ALA A 26 15.09 -16.69 7.38
C ALA A 26 15.94 -17.14 8.59
N GLY A 27 16.31 -16.22 9.48
CA GLY A 27 17.01 -16.55 10.73
C GLY A 27 16.23 -17.52 11.61
N GLN A 28 14.93 -17.27 11.78
CA GLN A 28 14.04 -18.15 12.54
C GLN A 28 13.80 -19.50 11.84
N ALA A 29 13.76 -19.52 10.51
CA ALA A 29 13.56 -20.74 9.73
C ALA A 29 14.76 -21.69 9.84
N GLY A 30 15.98 -21.15 9.96
CA GLY A 30 17.20 -21.94 10.16
C GLY A 30 17.17 -22.86 11.37
N VAL A 31 16.44 -22.49 12.43
CA VAL A 31 16.30 -23.32 13.65
C VAL A 31 15.14 -24.32 13.59
N CYS A 32 14.29 -24.24 12.56
CA CYS A 32 13.04 -25.02 12.47
C CYS A 32 13.15 -26.39 11.79
N LYS A 33 14.31 -26.70 11.17
CA LYS A 33 14.61 -27.95 10.44
C LYS A 33 13.44 -28.41 9.55
N PHE A 34 13.13 -27.66 8.49
CA PHE A 34 12.05 -27.99 7.55
C PHE A 34 12.52 -28.96 6.47
N THR A 35 12.88 -30.15 6.93
CA THR A 35 13.28 -31.25 6.06
C THR A 35 12.45 -32.47 6.34
N ILE A 36 11.97 -33.11 5.28
CA ILE A 36 11.23 -34.37 5.33
C ILE A 36 11.94 -35.41 4.49
N LYS A 37 11.88 -36.65 4.93
CA LYS A 37 12.32 -37.78 4.11
C LYS A 37 11.28 -38.04 3.03
N CYS A 38 11.75 -38.34 1.82
CA CYS A 38 10.89 -38.82 0.75
C CYS A 38 10.14 -40.07 1.20
N SER A 39 8.85 -40.16 0.89
CA SER A 39 7.99 -41.30 1.24
C SER A 39 8.31 -42.58 0.47
N LEU A 40 9.16 -42.49 -0.55
CA LEU A 40 9.63 -43.64 -1.30
C LEU A 40 10.85 -44.24 -0.59
N ASP A 41 10.69 -45.44 -0.03
CA ASP A 41 11.75 -46.14 0.72
C ASP A 41 13.06 -46.33 -0.08
N THR A 42 12.98 -46.30 -1.42
CA THR A 42 14.13 -46.46 -2.32
C THR A 42 14.85 -45.15 -2.67
N CYS A 43 14.27 -43.97 -2.41
CA CYS A 43 14.92 -42.70 -2.75
C CYS A 43 16.00 -42.34 -1.73
N GLY A 44 15.70 -42.51 -0.43
CA GLY A 44 16.56 -42.00 0.65
C GLY A 44 16.73 -40.47 0.65
N CYS A 45 16.07 -39.75 -0.26
CA CYS A 45 16.24 -38.33 -0.50
C CYS A 45 15.60 -37.50 0.61
N GLU A 46 16.29 -36.44 1.02
CA GLU A 46 15.81 -35.47 2.00
C GLU A 46 15.35 -34.19 1.27
N VAL A 47 14.08 -33.83 1.41
CA VAL A 47 13.47 -32.68 0.72
C VAL A 47 13.38 -31.51 1.68
N ASN A 48 14.07 -30.41 1.33
CA ASN A 48 14.03 -29.16 2.05
C ASN A 48 12.94 -28.24 1.46
N TYR A 49 11.98 -27.86 2.28
CA TYR A 49 10.87 -26.98 1.90
C TYR A 49 10.85 -25.69 2.74
N THR A 50 12.00 -25.32 3.31
CA THR A 50 12.17 -24.12 4.13
C THR A 50 11.73 -22.85 3.40
N GLU A 51 12.13 -22.70 2.13
CA GLU A 51 11.82 -21.50 1.35
C GLU A 51 10.31 -21.33 1.16
N ALA A 52 9.57 -22.41 0.93
CA ALA A 52 8.12 -22.37 0.79
C ALA A 52 7.44 -21.91 2.09
N ILE A 53 7.92 -22.37 3.25
CA ILE A 53 7.39 -21.96 4.56
C ILE A 53 7.72 -20.50 4.88
N VAL A 54 8.95 -20.07 4.57
CA VAL A 54 9.36 -18.65 4.74
C VAL A 54 8.51 -17.75 3.85
N ARG A 55 8.23 -18.17 2.61
CA ARG A 55 7.37 -17.44 1.67
C ARG A 55 5.95 -17.29 2.21
N ASP A 56 5.33 -18.37 2.70
CA ASP A 56 3.99 -18.33 3.29
C ASP A 56 3.94 -17.45 4.54
N ALA A 57 4.92 -17.60 5.45
CA ALA A 57 5.04 -16.76 6.63
C ALA A 57 5.23 -15.28 6.27
N LEU A 58 5.99 -14.98 5.21
CA LEU A 58 6.19 -13.63 4.72
C LEU A 58 4.89 -13.04 4.18
N ILE A 59 4.18 -13.74 3.28
CA ILE A 59 2.91 -13.28 2.69
C ILE A 59 1.90 -12.96 3.79
N ARG A 60 1.75 -13.85 4.78
CA ARG A 60 0.83 -13.63 5.91
C ARG A 60 1.28 -12.50 6.85
N GLY A 61 2.59 -12.33 6.99
CA GLY A 61 3.23 -11.43 7.94
C GLY A 61 3.32 -9.97 7.50
N VAL A 62 3.03 -9.65 6.24
CA VAL A 62 3.05 -8.27 5.69
C VAL A 62 2.21 -7.32 6.56
N ALA A 63 2.75 -6.14 6.85
CA ALA A 63 2.10 -5.14 7.70
C ALA A 63 0.92 -4.44 7.00
N ASP A 64 1.06 -4.19 5.70
CA ASP A 64 0.07 -3.49 4.88
C ASP A 64 -0.94 -4.48 4.26
N PRO A 65 -2.22 -4.43 4.64
CA PRO A 65 -3.23 -5.38 4.17
C PRO A 65 -3.56 -5.21 2.68
N ASP A 66 -3.43 -4.01 2.10
CA ASP A 66 -3.70 -3.82 0.67
C ASP A 66 -2.61 -4.48 -0.16
N ILE A 67 -1.34 -4.34 0.25
CA ILE A 67 -0.22 -5.00 -0.43
C ILE A 67 -0.35 -6.51 -0.32
N GLN A 68 -0.76 -7.02 0.85
CA GLN A 68 -1.03 -8.44 1.04
C GLN A 68 -2.14 -8.93 0.10
N LEU A 69 -3.26 -8.21 0.00
CA LEU A 69 -4.37 -8.59 -0.90
C LEU A 69 -3.94 -8.58 -2.38
N ASP A 70 -3.15 -7.58 -2.79
CA ASP A 70 -2.64 -7.48 -4.15
C ASP A 70 -1.68 -8.61 -4.49
N LEU A 71 -0.84 -9.02 -3.53
CA LEU A 71 0.03 -10.18 -3.65
C LEU A 71 -0.77 -11.50 -3.77
N LEU A 72 -1.81 -11.67 -2.95
CA LEU A 72 -2.69 -12.85 -3.00
C LEU A 72 -3.52 -12.92 -4.30
N SER A 73 -3.85 -11.75 -4.87
CA SER A 73 -4.61 -11.63 -6.12
C SER A 73 -3.75 -11.77 -7.37
N HIS A 74 -2.44 -11.97 -7.21
CA HIS A 74 -1.49 -11.99 -8.32
C HIS A 74 -1.69 -13.23 -9.23
N LYS A 75 -1.53 -13.04 -10.55
CA LYS A 75 -1.77 -14.11 -11.55
C LYS A 75 -0.77 -15.27 -11.45
N LYS A 76 0.49 -14.94 -11.13
CA LYS A 76 1.55 -15.93 -10.89
C LYS A 76 1.49 -16.29 -9.41
N GLN A 77 0.92 -17.45 -9.10
CA GLN A 77 0.85 -17.99 -7.73
C GLN A 77 2.16 -18.69 -7.34
N ASP A 78 2.90 -19.23 -8.31
CA ASP A 78 4.20 -19.88 -8.11
C ASP A 78 5.37 -18.88 -8.17
N MET A 79 5.30 -17.80 -7.37
CA MET A 79 6.40 -16.83 -7.25
C MET A 79 7.51 -17.37 -6.34
N SER A 80 8.78 -17.12 -6.68
CA SER A 80 9.91 -17.44 -5.80
C SER A 80 9.90 -16.55 -4.54
N LEU A 81 10.64 -16.90 -3.49
CA LEU A 81 10.74 -16.01 -2.31
C LEU A 81 11.31 -14.63 -2.69
N GLU A 82 12.29 -14.59 -3.59
CA GLU A 82 12.90 -13.34 -4.06
C GLU A 82 11.92 -12.51 -4.90
N ASP A 83 11.15 -13.16 -5.78
CA ASP A 83 10.11 -12.49 -6.58
C ASP A 83 9.08 -11.80 -5.66
N VAL A 84 8.69 -12.48 -4.58
CA VAL A 84 7.73 -11.93 -3.60
C VAL A 84 8.33 -10.74 -2.86
N LEU A 85 9.58 -10.83 -2.41
CA LEU A 85 10.28 -9.74 -1.75
C LEU A 85 10.35 -8.51 -2.66
N GLN A 86 10.75 -8.69 -3.92
CA GLN A 86 10.84 -7.61 -4.89
C GLN A 86 9.48 -6.98 -5.20
N PHE A 87 8.43 -7.79 -5.29
CA PHE A 87 7.06 -7.30 -5.52
C PHE A 87 6.60 -6.39 -4.38
N VAL A 88 6.74 -6.85 -3.13
CA VAL A 88 6.31 -6.08 -1.94
C VAL A 88 7.16 -4.83 -1.80
N GLU A 89 8.48 -4.93 -2.01
CA GLU A 89 9.40 -3.79 -1.96
C GLU A 89 9.02 -2.69 -2.96
N ALA A 90 8.66 -3.08 -4.19
CA ALA A 90 8.18 -2.14 -5.20
C ALA A 90 6.88 -1.45 -4.79
N LYS A 91 5.94 -2.18 -4.17
CA LYS A 91 4.67 -1.63 -3.68
C LYS A 91 4.88 -0.67 -2.50
N GLU A 92 5.73 -1.03 -1.54
CA GLU A 92 6.12 -0.16 -0.42
C GLU A 92 6.82 1.11 -0.90
N ALA A 93 7.75 1.00 -1.86
CA ALA A 93 8.42 2.15 -2.46
C ALA A 93 7.42 3.06 -3.20
N GLY A 94 6.47 2.47 -3.93
CA GLY A 94 5.40 3.21 -4.61
C GLY A 94 4.51 3.98 -3.66
N LYS A 95 3.99 3.33 -2.59
CA LYS A 95 3.18 3.99 -1.56
C LYS A 95 3.96 5.12 -0.87
N ARG A 96 5.22 4.89 -0.48
CA ARG A 96 6.09 5.92 0.12
C ARG A 96 6.32 7.12 -0.80
N SER A 97 6.51 6.88 -2.09
CA SER A 97 6.72 7.94 -3.08
C SER A 97 5.45 8.76 -3.30
N ALA A 98 4.30 8.11 -3.46
CA ALA A 98 3.01 8.78 -3.62
C ALA A 98 2.65 9.63 -2.39
N PHE A 99 2.89 9.11 -1.18
CA PHE A 99 2.69 9.85 0.06
C PHE A 99 3.52 11.14 0.11
N ARG A 100 4.81 11.08 -0.28
CA ARG A 100 5.68 12.25 -0.34
C ARG A 100 5.19 13.30 -1.34
N LEU A 101 4.72 12.88 -2.52
CA LEU A 101 4.18 13.82 -3.51
C LEU A 101 2.92 14.54 -3.00
N LEU A 102 2.00 13.81 -2.37
CA LEU A 102 0.79 14.41 -1.81
C LEU A 102 1.11 15.39 -0.67
N ASP A 103 2.01 15.02 0.24
CA ASP A 103 2.46 15.89 1.33
C ASP A 103 3.08 17.19 0.79
N THR A 104 3.91 17.12 -0.26
CA THR A 104 4.45 18.33 -0.89
C THR A 104 3.36 19.21 -1.50
N HIS A 105 2.33 18.63 -2.12
CA HIS A 105 1.22 19.40 -2.67
C HIS A 105 0.40 20.10 -1.59
N THR A 106 0.12 19.43 -0.47
CA THR A 106 -0.59 20.02 0.68
C THR A 106 0.18 21.16 1.33
N ARG A 107 1.51 21.12 1.34
CA ARG A 107 2.34 22.23 1.84
C ARG A 107 2.39 23.43 0.90
N LEU A 108 2.07 23.25 -0.39
CA LEU A 108 2.12 24.28 -1.42
C LEU A 108 0.76 24.92 -1.72
N THR A 109 -0.31 24.54 -1.02
CA THR A 109 -1.57 25.32 -1.01
C THR A 109 -1.59 26.20 0.23
N PRO A 110 -1.22 27.50 0.14
CA PRO A 110 -1.46 28.41 1.25
C PRO A 110 -2.97 28.47 1.44
N HIS A 111 -3.45 27.94 2.55
CA HIS A 111 -4.74 28.31 3.08
C HIS A 111 -4.73 29.83 3.23
N GLN A 112 -5.40 30.54 2.32
CA GLN A 112 -5.69 31.96 2.52
C GLN A 112 -6.67 32.08 3.69
N THR A 113 -6.17 32.04 4.93
CA THR A 113 -6.89 32.65 6.04
C THR A 113 -6.88 34.14 5.75
N TRP A 114 -7.98 34.66 5.23
CA TRP A 114 -8.21 36.11 5.19
C TRP A 114 -8.30 36.59 6.64
N SER A 115 -7.20 37.13 7.16
CA SER A 115 -7.22 37.89 8.40
C SER A 115 -7.85 39.25 8.09
N THR A 116 -9.07 39.45 8.57
CA THR A 116 -9.75 40.75 8.53
C THR A 116 -8.91 41.78 9.29
N PRO A 117 -8.48 42.91 8.69
CA PRO A 117 -7.88 44.00 9.46
C PRO A 117 -8.98 44.68 10.29
N GLN A 118 -8.74 44.80 11.59
CA GLN A 118 -9.60 45.53 12.51
C GLN A 118 -9.61 47.02 12.11
N ALA A 119 -10.79 47.51 11.73
CA ALA A 119 -10.99 48.88 11.25
C ALA A 119 -10.76 49.91 12.37
N ALA A 120 -9.69 50.71 12.24
CA ALA A 120 -9.60 52.02 12.86
C ALA A 120 -10.30 53.03 11.96
N GLY A 121 -11.24 53.80 12.52
CA GLY A 121 -12.09 54.71 11.77
C GLY A 121 -11.34 55.86 11.08
N THR A 122 -11.95 56.42 10.04
CA THR A 122 -12.54 57.77 10.03
C THR A 122 -13.09 58.07 8.62
N ARG A 123 -14.37 58.49 8.60
CA ARG A 123 -15.13 59.28 7.61
C ARG A 123 -14.50 59.57 6.25
N GLY A 124 -15.22 59.21 5.18
CA GLY A 124 -15.04 59.77 3.84
C GLY A 124 -15.85 59.02 2.79
N ILE A 125 -16.91 59.66 2.28
CA ILE A 125 -17.85 59.13 1.31
C ILE A 125 -17.17 58.99 -0.06
N ASN A 126 -17.22 57.82 -0.69
CA ASN A 126 -17.38 57.76 -2.14
C ASN A 126 -18.08 56.48 -2.58
N VAL A 127 -19.19 56.67 -3.29
CA VAL A 127 -20.05 55.64 -3.86
C VAL A 127 -19.33 55.04 -5.07
N PHE A 128 -18.96 53.77 -5.01
CA PHE A 128 -18.67 53.00 -6.23
C PHE A 128 -19.43 51.67 -6.19
N LEU A 129 -20.53 51.68 -6.95
CA LEU A 129 -21.51 50.62 -7.08
C LEU A 129 -21.00 49.58 -8.09
N LEU A 130 -20.31 48.53 -7.64
CA LEU A 130 -20.06 47.34 -8.47
C LEU A 130 -21.05 46.25 -8.10
N LYS A 131 -22.08 46.16 -8.94
CA LYS A 131 -23.16 45.19 -8.91
C LYS A 131 -22.59 43.77 -8.90
N SER A 132 -23.01 43.00 -7.91
CA SER A 132 -22.97 41.55 -7.92
C SER A 132 -23.93 41.03 -9.00
N THR A 133 -23.44 40.25 -9.95
CA THR A 133 -24.25 39.27 -10.68
C THR A 133 -23.58 37.90 -10.61
N LYS A 134 -24.26 37.01 -9.88
CA LYS A 134 -24.05 35.56 -9.79
C LYS A 134 -24.27 34.88 -11.15
N LYS A 135 -23.73 33.64 -11.21
CA LYS A 135 -24.06 32.49 -12.08
C LYS A 135 -23.39 32.47 -13.44
N ASP A 136 -22.50 31.49 -13.62
CA ASP A 136 -22.53 30.57 -14.76
C ASP A 136 -21.95 29.21 -14.35
N TYR A 137 -22.84 28.29 -13.94
CA TYR A 137 -22.56 26.86 -13.87
C TYR A 137 -23.19 26.27 -15.13
N ALA A 138 -22.37 26.04 -16.17
CA ALA A 138 -22.82 25.43 -17.41
C ALA A 138 -23.04 23.93 -17.18
N HIS A 139 -24.31 23.57 -17.03
CA HIS A 139 -24.83 22.23 -17.27
C HIS A 139 -24.77 21.95 -18.78
N THR A 140 -23.92 21.02 -19.23
CA THR A 140 -24.07 20.38 -20.53
C THR A 140 -24.82 19.07 -20.32
N ALA A 141 -26.09 19.06 -20.72
CA ALA A 141 -26.92 17.86 -20.87
C ALA A 141 -27.43 17.80 -22.32
N VAL A 142 -28.02 16.65 -22.68
CA VAL A 142 -28.79 16.31 -23.91
C VAL A 142 -27.93 15.58 -24.95
N ARG A 143 -28.21 14.37 -25.48
CA ARG A 143 -29.33 13.39 -25.45
C ARG A 143 -28.76 12.05 -25.99
N ARG A 144 -29.06 10.90 -25.38
CA ARG A 144 -30.09 9.91 -25.78
C ARG A 144 -29.93 9.33 -27.20
N ALA A 145 -29.51 8.07 -27.29
CA ALA A 145 -29.92 7.14 -28.34
C ALA A 145 -30.04 5.73 -27.74
N MET A 146 -31.28 5.28 -27.54
CA MET A 146 -31.63 3.86 -27.44
C MET A 146 -31.53 3.30 -28.86
N VAL A 147 -30.79 2.22 -29.05
CA VAL A 147 -30.99 1.30 -30.17
C VAL A 147 -31.01 -0.11 -29.60
N ASN A 148 -32.13 -0.77 -29.86
CA ASN A 148 -32.54 -2.09 -29.43
C ASN A 148 -32.69 -2.90 -30.72
N VAL A 149 -31.96 -4.00 -30.91
CA VAL A 149 -32.19 -4.98 -31.98
C VAL A 149 -31.44 -6.28 -31.64
N PRO A 150 -31.87 -7.44 -32.14
CA PRO A 150 -33.02 -8.26 -31.79
C PRO A 150 -32.66 -9.46 -30.90
#